data_AF-Q46391-F1
#
_entry.id   AF-Q46391-F1
#
_cell.length_a   1.000
_cell.length_b   1.000
_cell.length_c   1.000
_cell.angle_alpha   90.00
_cell.angle_beta   90.00
_cell.angle_gamma   90.00
#
_symmetry.space_group_name_H-M   'P 1'
#
loop_
_entity.id
_entity.type
_entity.pdbx_description
1 polymer ?
#
loop_
_entity_poly.entity_id
_entity_poly.type
_entity_poly.pdbx_seq_one_letter_code
_entity_poly.pdbx_strand_id
1 'polypeptide(L)' 'MPKILIVEDDKDIVNNLTEYLRDEGFDVDS' A
#
# COMPACT_ATOMS: atom_id res chain seq x y z
N MET A 1 -2.23 1.61 -14.81
CA MET A 1 -1.29 1.27 -13.73
C MET A 1 -1.89 0.10 -12.95
N PRO A 2 -1.07 -0.83 -12.45
CA PRO A 2 -1.56 -1.91 -11.60
C PRO A 2 -2.14 -1.33 -10.31
N LYS A 3 -3.30 -1.86 -9.88
CA LYS A 3 -3.96 -1.45 -8.64
C LYS A 3 -3.77 -2.51 -7.57
N ILE A 4 -3.43 -2.09 -6.36
CA ILE A 4 -3.17 -2.96 -5.22
C ILE A 4 -4.10 -2.55 -4.08
N LEU A 5 -4.77 -3.53 -3.45
CA LEU A 5 -5.52 -3.35 -2.22
C LEU A 5 -4.76 -4.07 -1.09
N ILE A 6 -4.47 -3.35 -0.02
CA ILE A 6 -3.85 -3.93 1.18
C ILE A 6 -4.97 -4.26 2.19
N VAL A 7 -4.97 -5.48 2.71
CA VAL A 7 -5.89 -5.90 3.78
C VAL A 7 -5.05 -6.48 4.91
N GLU A 8 -4.92 -5.70 5.97
CA GLU A 8 -4.04 -5.97 7.12
C GLU A 8 -4.63 -5.25 8.36
N ASP A 9 -4.59 -5.87 9.54
CA ASP A 9 -5.19 -5.30 10.75
C ASP A 9 -4.26 -4.32 11.48
N ASP A 10 -2.96 -4.45 11.28
CA ASP A 10 -1.95 -3.52 11.79
C ASP A 10 -1.78 -2.30 10.87
N LYS A 11 -2.16 -1.13 11.40
CA LYS A 11 -2.06 0.15 10.68
C LYS A 11 -0.64 0.58 10.36
N ASP A 12 0.34 0.21 11.18
CA ASP A 12 1.74 0.57 10.94
C ASP A 12 2.27 -0.19 9.73
N ILE A 13 1.89 -1.47 9.58
CA ILE A 13 2.21 -2.28 8.41
C ILE A 13 1.54 -1.70 7.16
N VAL A 14 0.24 -1.35 7.25
CA VAL A 14 -0.50 -0.72 6.14
C VAL A 14 0.19 0.56 5.67
N ASN A 15 0.57 1.44 6.59
CA ASN A 15 1.20 2.73 6.26
C ASN A 15 2.56 2.52 5.57
N ASN A 16 3.41 1.65 6.13
CA ASN A 16 4.75 1.38 5.59
C ASN A 16 4.68 0.77 4.18
N LEU A 17 3.78 -0.19 3.96
CA LEU A 17 3.60 -0.81 2.65
C LEU A 17 2.99 0.14 1.63
N THR A 18 2.03 0.98 2.06
CA THR A 18 1.39 1.97 1.19
C THR A 18 2.41 3.00 0.68
N GLU A 19 3.28 3.51 1.56
CA GLU A 19 4.35 4.43 1.18
C GLU A 19 5.32 3.77 0.19
N TYR A 20 5.85 2.60 0.55
CA TYR A 20 6.80 1.86 -0.28
C TYR A 20 6.25 1.56 -1.68
N LEU A 21 5.01 1.06 -1.78
CA LEU A 21 4.41 0.68 -3.07
C LEU A 21 4.04 1.91 -3.92
N ARG A 22 3.68 3.03 -3.30
CA ARG A 22 3.45 4.28 -4.06
C ARG A 22 4.75 4.83 -4.62
N ASP A 23 5.85 4.72 -3.90
CA ASP A 23 7.19 5.13 -4.38
C ASP A 23 7.65 4.29 -5.58
N GLU A 24 7.25 3.02 -5.64
CA GLU A 24 7.47 2.12 -6.80
C GLU A 24 6.50 2.40 -7.97
N GLY A 25 5.56 3.34 -7.82
CA GLY A 25 4.64 3.78 -8.88
C GLY A 25 3.34 2.98 -8.98
N PHE A 26 2.97 2.23 -7.94
CA PHE A 26 1.68 1.53 -7.88
C PHE A 26 0.54 2.45 -7.40
N ASP A 27 -0.67 2.17 -7.87
CA ASP A 27 -1.91 2.79 -7.36
C ASP A 27 -2.44 1.92 -6.22
N VAL A 28 -2.29 2.40 -4.98
CA VAL A 28 -2.53 1.62 -3.75
C VAL A 28 -3.72 2.17 -2.98
N ASP A 29 -4.64 1.27 -2.67
CA ASP A 29 -5.76 1.46 -1.74
C ASP A 29 -5.53 0.56 -0.51
N SER A 30 -6.02 0.98 0.65
CA SER A 30 -5.69 0.35 1.94
C SER A 30 -6.77 0.57 2.99
#